data_AF-A0A382RAG1-F1
#
_entry.id   AF-A0A382RAG1-F1
#
_cell.length_a   1.000
_cell.length_b   1.000
_cell.length_c   1.000
_cell.angle_alpha   90.00
_cell.angle_beta   90.00
_cell.angle_gamma   90.00
#
_symmetry.space_group_name_H-M   'P 1'
#
loop_
_entity.id
_entity.type
_entity.pdbx_description
1 polymer ?
#
loop_
_entity_poly.entity_id
_entity_poly.type
_entity_poly.pdbx_seq_one_letter_code
_entity_poly.pdbx_strand_id
1 'polypeptide(L)' 'MGLPETERQVEAILFAAEEPLDIESITTRMKTKADVLKILESLEKQYKGRGINLVCIANKWSFRTA' A
#
# COMPACT_ATOMS: atom_id res chain seq x y z
N MET A 1 -13.66 3.68 14.13
CA MET A 1 -12.66 4.68 13.73
C MET A 1 -12.25 4.32 12.31
N GLY A 2 -12.63 5.13 11.32
CA GLY A 2 -12.39 4.80 9.90
C GLY A 2 -10.90 4.83 9.58
N LEU A 3 -10.48 4.06 8.57
CA LEU A 3 -9.11 4.11 8.05
C LEU A 3 -8.73 5.57 7.76
N PRO A 4 -7.55 6.05 8.20
CA PRO A 4 -7.06 7.38 7.87
C PRO A 4 -7.01 7.55 6.36
N GLU A 5 -7.28 8.76 5.89
CA GLU A 5 -7.41 9.10 4.47
C GLU A 5 -6.20 8.65 3.66
N THR A 6 -5.03 8.64 4.29
CA THR A 6 -3.75 8.23 3.74
C THR A 6 -3.67 6.71 3.48
N GLU A 7 -4.11 5.87 4.41
CA GLU A 7 -4.15 4.40 4.19
C GLU A 7 -5.04 4.06 2.98
N ARG A 8 -6.22 4.69 2.90
CA ARG A 8 -7.14 4.52 1.78
C ARG A 8 -6.58 4.99 0.45
N GLN A 9 -5.83 6.09 0.43
CA GLN A 9 -5.15 6.55 -0.78
C GLN A 9 -4.06 5.57 -1.24
N VAL A 10 -3.21 5.06 -0.33
CA VAL A 10 -2.17 4.08 -0.67
C VAL A 10 -2.82 2.83 -1.25
N GLU A 11 -3.87 2.36 -0.60
CA GLU A 11 -4.63 1.19 -1.03
C GLU A 11 -5.21 1.39 -2.44
N ALA A 12 -5.84 2.53 -2.71
CA ALA A 12 -6.37 2.86 -4.04
C ALA A 12 -5.26 2.96 -5.10
N ILE A 13 -4.10 3.55 -4.76
CA ILE A 13 -2.97 3.69 -5.67
C ILE A 13 -2.39 2.32 -6.05
N LEU A 14 -2.19 1.46 -5.06
CA LEU A 14 -1.68 0.09 -5.26
C LEU A 14 -2.68 -0.79 -5.99
N PHE A 15 -3.97 -0.64 -5.67
CA PHE A 15 -5.03 -1.40 -6.32
C PHE A 15 -5.24 -0.98 -7.78
N ALA A 16 -5.07 0.32 -8.08
CA ALA A 16 -5.09 0.84 -9.45
C ALA A 16 -3.76 0.62 -10.20
N ALA A 17 -2.73 0.10 -9.56
CA ALA A 17 -1.45 -0.19 -10.19
C ALA A 17 -1.42 -1.62 -10.72
N GLU A 18 -1.14 -1.76 -12.00
CA GLU A 18 -0.97 -3.06 -12.67
C GLU A 18 0.39 -3.71 -12.33
N GLU A 19 1.34 -2.89 -11.86
CA GLU A 19 2.70 -3.28 -11.52
C GLU A 19 3.05 -2.91 -10.08
N PRO A 20 3.99 -3.64 -9.43
CA PRO A 20 4.43 -3.31 -8.08
C PRO A 20 5.08 -1.92 -8.05
N LEU A 21 4.64 -1.08 -7.10
CA LEU A 21 5.10 0.29 -6.94
C LEU A 21 6.08 0.41 -5.77
N ASP A 22 7.18 1.11 -5.99
CA ASP A 22 8.09 1.48 -4.90
C ASP A 22 7.51 2.59 -4.00
N ILE A 23 8.13 2.76 -2.83
CA ILE A 23 7.73 3.76 -1.84
C ILE A 23 7.73 5.17 -2.44
N GLU A 24 8.70 5.51 -3.29
CA GLU A 24 8.83 6.84 -3.87
C GLU A 24 7.68 7.12 -4.86
N SER A 25 7.35 6.15 -5.71
CA SER A 25 6.23 6.16 -6.64
C SER A 25 4.87 6.32 -5.94
N ILE A 26 4.69 5.67 -4.78
CA ILE A 26 3.47 5.83 -3.99
C ILE A 26 3.44 7.22 -3.35
N THR A 27 4.55 7.65 -2.72
CA THR A 27 4.67 8.95 -2.06
C THR A 27 4.43 10.11 -3.03
N THR A 28 5.00 10.04 -4.24
CA THR A 28 4.83 11.07 -5.28
C THR A 28 3.38 11.15 -5.76
N ARG A 29 2.68 10.01 -5.90
CA ARG A 29 1.26 9.97 -6.27
C ARG A 29 0.36 10.51 -5.16
N MET A 30 0.67 10.22 -3.90
CA MET A 30 -0.08 10.77 -2.78
C MET A 30 0.12 12.28 -2.59
N LYS A 31 1.25 12.83 -3.05
CA LYS A 31 1.66 14.23 -2.82
C LYS A 31 1.61 14.65 -1.34
N THR A 32 1.86 13.72 -0.43
CA THR A 32 1.73 13.95 1.01
C THR A 32 3.02 13.55 1.74
N LYS A 33 3.31 14.20 2.87
CA LYS A 33 4.44 13.88 3.76
C LYS A 33 4.07 12.79 4.77
N ALA A 34 3.34 11.77 4.32
CA ALA A 34 2.99 10.66 5.19
C ALA A 34 4.06 9.58 5.12
N ASP A 35 4.25 8.87 6.24
CA ASP A 35 5.07 7.67 6.31
C ASP A 35 4.41 6.53 5.53
N VAL A 36 4.60 6.54 4.21
CA VAL A 36 4.11 5.50 3.30
C VAL A 36 4.61 4.12 3.73
N LEU A 37 5.86 4.02 4.20
CA LEU A 37 6.40 2.78 4.73
C LEU A 37 5.55 2.23 5.89
N LYS A 38 5.24 3.07 6.88
CA LYS A 38 4.47 2.69 8.07
C LYS A 38 3.02 2.33 7.71
N ILE A 39 2.45 3.03 6.72
CA ILE A 39 1.14 2.73 6.16
C ILE A 39 1.16 1.35 5.51
N LEU A 40 2.14 1.07 4.65
CA LEU A 40 2.26 -0.22 3.95
C LEU A 40 2.47 -1.37 4.93
N GLU A 41 3.32 -1.22 5.94
CA GLU A 41 3.47 -2.24 6.99
C GLU A 41 2.17 -2.48 7.77
N SER A 42 1.39 -1.43 8.02
CA SER A 42 0.08 -1.54 8.68
C SER A 42 -0.93 -2.23 7.78
N LEU A 43 -0.99 -1.86 6.50
CA LEU A 43 -1.83 -2.51 5.49
C LEU A 43 -1.44 -3.98 5.35
N GLU A 44 -0.16 -4.32 5.22
CA GLU A 44 0.32 -5.71 5.16
C GLU A 44 -0.22 -6.56 6.30
N LYS A 45 -0.10 -6.07 7.54
CA LYS A 45 -0.62 -6.76 8.72
C LYS A 45 -2.14 -6.88 8.71
N GLN A 46 -2.86 -5.86 8.23
CA GLN A 46 -4.32 -5.89 8.10
C GLN A 46 -4.79 -6.89 7.03
N TYR A 47 -4.03 -7.00 5.94
CA TYR A 47 -4.37 -7.82 4.78
C TYR A 47 -4.01 -9.29 4.96
N LYS A 48 -3.02 -9.61 5.82
CA LYS A 48 -2.56 -10.98 6.13
C LYS A 48 -3.66 -12.00 6.49
N GLY A 49 -4.89 -11.57 6.79
CA GLY A 49 -6.04 -12.43 7.08
C GLY A 49 -7.30 -12.17 6.24
N ARG A 50 -7.24 -11.40 5.14
CA ARG A 50 -8.42 -10.98 4.35
C ARG A 50 -8.55 -11.61 2.97
N GLY A 51 -7.69 -12.58 2.61
CA GLY A 51 -7.70 -13.25 1.30
C GLY A 51 -6.93 -12.50 0.18
N ILE A 52 -6.47 -11.29 0.48
CA ILE A 52 -5.51 -10.53 -0.32
C ILE A 52 -4.30 -10.29 0.57
N ASN A 53 -3.09 -10.53 0.06
CA ASN A 53 -1.86 -10.20 0.76
C ASN A 53 -1.16 -9.04 0.05
N LEU A 54 -0.83 -8.00 0.81
CA LEU A 54 0.11 -7.00 0.37
C LEU A 54 1.52 -7.59 0.51
N VAL A 55 2.33 -7.57 -0.56
CA VAL A 55 3.69 -8.11 -0.54
C VAL A 55 4.70 -7.06 -1.02
N CYS A 56 5.88 -7.08 -0.41
CA CYS A 56 7.02 -6.29 -0.83
C CYS A 56 7.99 -7.18 -1.63
N ILE A 57 8.20 -6.87 -2.90
CA ILE A 57 9.11 -7.54 -3.82
C ILE A 57 10.07 -6.50 -4.36
N ALA A 58 11.37 -6.66 -4.10
CA ALA A 58 12.42 -5.76 -4.60
C ALA A 58 12.16 -4.27 -4.28
N ASN A 59 11.83 -3.94 -3.03
CA ASN A 59 11.44 -2.59 -2.58
C ASN A 59 10.13 -2.04 -3.20
N LYS A 60 9.37 -2.88 -3.90
CA LYS A 60 8.09 -2.50 -4.49
C LYS A 60 6.96 -3.27 -3.85
N TRP A 61 5.83 -2.59 -3.67
CA TRP A 61 4.65 -3.09 -3.00
C TRP A 61 3.56 -3.40 -4.01
N SER A 62 2.87 -4.51 -3.82
CA SER A 62 1.75 -4.91 -4.67
C SER A 62 0.79 -5.82 -3.91
N PHE A 63 -0.49 -5.74 -4.25
CA PHE A 63 -1.50 -6.66 -3.77
C PHE A 63 -1.46 -7.95 -4.59
N ARG A 64 -1.20 -9.07 -3.93
CA ARG A 64 -1.37 -10.41 -4.48
C ARG A 64 -2.59 -11.06 -3.85
N THR A 65 -3.54 -11.43 -4.70
CA THR A 65 -4.54 -12.45 -4.38
C THR A 65 -3.87 -13.82 -4.40
N ALA A 66 -4.29 -14.73 -3.52
CA ALA A 66 -3.90 -16.13 -3.59
C ALA A 66 -4.55 -16.83 -4.80
#